data_AF-A0A480BPF5-F1
#
_entry.id   AF-A0A480BPF5-F1
#
_cell.length_a   1.000
_cell.length_b   1.000
_cell.length_c   1.000
_cell.angle_alpha   90.00
_cell.angle_beta   90.00
_cell.angle_gamma   90.00
#
_symmetry.space_group_name_H-M   'P 1'
#
loop_
_entity.id
_entity.type
_entity.pdbx_description
1 polymer ?
#
loop_
_entity_poly.entity_id
_entity_poly.type
_entity_poly.pdbx_seq_one_letter_code
_entity_poly.pdbx_strand_id
1 'polypeptide(L)'
;MRPKQWDFDPADASLTGFASNVTGASFTLTATSVGDGLAHQVSIRNDSGTDHSGKTVTLVGTDADGRAQTEVVTGPGASATVESAKYFKTLTSATPSATIGADTFDIGWVDEFVSHTIPLNWRAHTPATVQVVVTGTINFDIEGTLQDVQVTHAAPFAISDQEDIAWFDDANFTGKTASLVDDLALPGYRAIRLVGNSYSSGAELQVLLTQPTNA
;
A
#
# COMPACT_ATOMS: atom_id res chain seq x y z
N MET A 1 7.28 29.03 -3.64
CA MET A 1 5.96 28.40 -3.36
C MET A 1 5.95 27.89 -1.92
N ARG A 2 4.78 27.79 -1.28
CA ARG A 2 4.66 27.14 0.04
C ARG A 2 4.82 25.62 -0.16
N PRO A 3 5.70 24.94 0.60
CA PRO A 3 5.79 23.48 0.55
C PRO A 3 4.45 22.83 0.92
N LYS A 4 4.13 21.72 0.27
CA LYS A 4 3.08 20.79 0.75
C LYS A 4 3.75 19.80 1.70
N GLN A 5 3.08 19.46 2.78
CA GLN A 5 3.58 18.51 3.78
C GLN A 5 2.56 17.39 3.97
N TRP A 6 3.07 16.17 4.06
CA TRP A 6 2.34 14.98 4.47
C TRP A 6 3.07 14.33 5.64
N ASP A 7 2.29 13.77 6.55
CA ASP A 7 2.74 13.03 7.72
C ASP A 7 2.22 11.60 7.55
N PHE A 8 3.11 10.62 7.62
CA PHE A 8 2.79 9.21 7.45
C PHE A 8 3.27 8.45 8.69
N ASP A 9 2.29 8.03 9.49
CA ASP A 9 2.49 7.29 10.73
C ASP A 9 1.94 5.87 10.55
N PRO A 10 2.69 4.94 9.91
CA PRO A 10 2.21 3.59 9.70
C PRO A 10 1.90 2.89 11.03
N ALA A 11 0.73 2.27 11.10
CA ALA A 11 0.36 1.47 12.26
C ALA A 11 1.22 0.20 12.33
N ASP A 12 1.46 -0.33 13.53
CA ASP A 12 2.22 -1.57 13.67
C ASP A 12 1.61 -2.72 12.84
N ALA A 13 2.48 -3.51 12.19
CA ALA A 13 2.07 -4.74 11.52
C ALA A 13 1.34 -5.68 12.49
N SER A 14 0.27 -6.30 12.02
CA SER A 14 -0.62 -7.10 12.87
C SER A 14 -1.25 -8.24 12.09
N LEU A 15 -0.86 -9.47 12.40
CA LEU A 15 -1.42 -10.68 11.77
C LEU A 15 -2.91 -10.89 12.06
N THR A 16 -3.43 -10.25 13.11
CA THR A 16 -4.81 -10.37 13.58
C THR A 16 -5.62 -9.08 13.40
N GLY A 17 -5.05 -8.10 12.70
CA GLY A 17 -5.56 -6.73 12.70
C GLY A 17 -6.96 -6.57 12.12
N PHE A 18 -7.33 -7.39 11.13
CA PHE A 18 -8.68 -7.38 10.55
C PHE A 18 -9.60 -8.41 11.20
N ALA A 19 -9.09 -9.59 11.52
CA ALA A 19 -9.83 -10.65 12.20
C ALA A 19 -8.87 -11.64 12.86
N SER A 20 -9.32 -12.31 13.92
CA SER A 20 -8.58 -13.41 14.53
C SER A 20 -9.43 -14.67 14.69
N ASN A 21 -8.80 -15.82 14.47
CA ASN A 21 -9.37 -17.15 14.61
C ASN A 21 -10.69 -17.33 13.84
N VAL A 22 -10.75 -16.80 12.61
CA VAL A 22 -11.92 -16.99 11.74
C VAL A 22 -11.98 -18.42 11.24
N THR A 23 -13.20 -18.94 11.05
CA THR A 23 -13.46 -20.34 10.67
C THR A 23 -14.53 -20.42 9.59
N GLY A 24 -14.76 -21.61 9.02
CA GLY A 24 -15.88 -21.85 8.12
C GLY A 24 -15.68 -21.31 6.70
N ALA A 25 -16.79 -20.88 6.07
CA ALA A 25 -16.85 -20.49 4.65
C ALA A 25 -16.93 -18.97 4.40
N SER A 26 -16.86 -18.17 5.45
CA SER A 26 -16.85 -16.71 5.38
C SER A 26 -16.15 -16.16 6.61
N PHE A 27 -15.22 -15.24 6.42
CA PHE A 27 -14.47 -14.64 7.52
C PHE A 27 -15.16 -13.37 7.98
N THR A 28 -15.56 -13.34 9.26
CA THR A 28 -16.14 -12.14 9.86
C THR A 28 -15.02 -11.22 10.30
N LEU A 29 -14.86 -10.10 9.61
CA LEU A 29 -13.87 -9.09 9.96
C LEU A 29 -14.35 -8.25 11.16
N THR A 30 -13.44 -7.99 12.10
CA THR A 30 -13.66 -7.12 13.26
C THR A 30 -13.23 -5.67 13.01
N ALA A 31 -12.35 -5.46 12.02
CA ALA A 31 -11.96 -4.15 11.52
C ALA A 31 -11.93 -4.17 9.98
N THR A 32 -12.10 -3.00 9.36
CA THR A 32 -12.11 -2.87 7.89
C THR A 32 -11.08 -1.89 7.36
N SER A 33 -10.18 -1.39 8.20
CA SER A 33 -9.06 -0.51 7.84
C SER A 33 -7.96 -0.60 8.90
N VAL A 34 -6.73 -0.32 8.51
CA VAL A 34 -5.57 -0.22 9.42
C VAL A 34 -5.66 1.00 10.35
N GLY A 35 -6.25 2.10 9.86
CA GLY A 35 -6.55 3.30 10.65
C GLY A 35 -5.52 4.42 10.57
N ASP A 36 -4.38 4.20 9.91
CA ASP A 36 -3.33 5.18 9.61
C ASP A 36 -3.55 5.94 8.28
N GLY A 37 -4.51 5.49 7.47
CA GLY A 37 -4.83 6.12 6.18
C GLY A 37 -3.94 5.67 5.02
N LEU A 38 -3.02 4.73 5.26
CA LEU A 38 -2.16 4.08 4.28
C LEU A 38 -2.84 2.80 3.76
N ALA A 39 -2.30 2.24 2.68
CA ALA A 39 -2.74 0.94 2.16
C ALA A 39 -1.65 -0.10 2.40
N HIS A 40 -2.03 -1.24 2.97
CA HIS A 40 -1.10 -2.32 3.34
C HIS A 40 -1.42 -3.59 2.58
N GLN A 41 -0.42 -4.45 2.38
CA GLN A 41 -0.71 -5.83 1.99
C GLN A 41 -1.42 -6.55 3.13
N VAL A 42 -2.32 -7.47 2.76
CA VAL A 42 -3.13 -8.25 3.69
C VAL A 42 -2.42 -9.57 3.98
N SER A 43 -2.16 -9.87 5.24
CA SER A 43 -1.66 -11.17 5.67
C SER A 43 -2.82 -12.14 5.91
N ILE A 44 -2.71 -13.36 5.39
CA ILE A 44 -3.61 -14.48 5.68
C ILE A 44 -2.77 -15.58 6.33
N ARG A 45 -2.97 -15.77 7.61
CA ARG A 45 -2.26 -16.73 8.45
C ARG A 45 -3.14 -17.95 8.69
N ASN A 46 -2.60 -19.15 8.49
CA ASN A 46 -3.24 -20.39 8.93
C ASN A 46 -2.62 -20.84 10.24
N ASP A 47 -3.44 -20.97 11.29
CA ASP A 47 -3.01 -21.38 12.62
C ASP A 47 -3.20 -22.88 12.87
N SER A 48 -3.68 -23.61 11.87
CA SER A 48 -3.85 -25.06 11.91
C SER A 48 -2.69 -25.82 11.25
N GLY A 49 -2.67 -27.14 11.46
CA GLY A 49 -1.76 -28.06 10.77
C GLY A 49 -2.28 -28.58 9.43
N THR A 50 -3.48 -28.16 8.99
CA THR A 50 -4.08 -28.58 7.72
C THR A 50 -3.58 -27.70 6.59
N ASP A 51 -3.21 -28.30 5.46
CA ASP A 51 -2.84 -27.56 4.25
C ASP A 51 -4.09 -27.04 3.52
N HIS A 52 -4.15 -25.73 3.30
CA HIS A 52 -5.22 -25.04 2.56
C HIS A 52 -4.72 -24.39 1.26
N SER A 53 -3.51 -24.72 0.79
CA SER A 53 -2.91 -24.18 -0.43
C SER A 53 -3.63 -24.57 -1.72
N GLY A 54 -4.52 -25.57 -1.67
CA GLY A 54 -5.46 -25.89 -2.74
C GLY A 54 -6.73 -25.02 -2.77
N LYS A 55 -6.89 -24.08 -1.83
CA LYS A 55 -8.02 -23.12 -1.77
C LYS A 55 -7.53 -21.72 -2.13
N THR A 56 -8.45 -20.77 -2.20
CA THR A 56 -8.16 -19.35 -2.38
C THR A 56 -8.98 -18.52 -1.40
N VAL A 57 -8.55 -17.29 -1.14
CA VAL A 57 -9.28 -16.28 -0.37
C VAL A 57 -9.48 -15.07 -1.27
N THR A 58 -10.74 -14.71 -1.50
CA THR A 58 -11.09 -13.48 -2.22
C THR A 58 -11.14 -12.32 -1.25
N LEU A 59 -10.29 -11.33 -1.48
CA LEU A 59 -10.20 -10.06 -0.75
C LEU A 59 -10.93 -8.97 -1.54
N VAL A 60 -11.79 -8.21 -0.87
CA VAL A 60 -12.52 -7.07 -1.47
C VAL A 60 -12.37 -5.86 -0.57
N GLY A 61 -12.01 -4.72 -1.16
CA GLY A 61 -11.76 -3.50 -0.42
C GLY A 61 -11.44 -2.33 -1.32
N THR A 62 -10.62 -1.39 -0.83
CA THR A 62 -10.16 -0.24 -1.61
C THR A 62 -8.66 -0.12 -1.63
N ASP A 63 -8.11 0.43 -2.71
CA ASP A 63 -6.71 0.82 -2.83
C ASP A 63 -6.37 2.07 -1.98
N ALA A 64 -5.13 2.55 -2.07
CA ALA A 64 -4.64 3.74 -1.36
C ALA A 64 -5.37 5.05 -1.72
N ASP A 65 -5.93 5.11 -2.93
CA ASP A 65 -6.69 6.25 -3.46
C ASP A 65 -8.20 6.14 -3.18
N GLY A 66 -8.65 5.04 -2.56
CA GLY A 66 -10.05 4.77 -2.26
C GLY A 66 -10.87 4.18 -3.40
N ARG A 67 -10.25 3.71 -4.49
CA ARG A 67 -10.93 3.00 -5.56
C ARG A 67 -11.17 1.55 -5.15
N ALA A 68 -12.32 1.01 -5.55
CA ALA A 68 -12.68 -0.37 -5.23
C ALA A 68 -11.78 -1.36 -5.98
N GLN A 69 -11.28 -2.36 -5.27
CA GLN A 69 -10.45 -3.41 -5.84
C GLN A 69 -10.80 -4.79 -5.28
N THR A 70 -10.38 -5.83 -6.01
CA THR A 70 -10.54 -7.23 -5.62
C THR A 70 -9.27 -7.98 -5.96
N GLU A 71 -8.89 -8.91 -5.07
CA GLU A 71 -7.77 -9.83 -5.28
C GLU A 71 -8.18 -11.25 -4.87
N VAL A 72 -7.68 -12.26 -5.57
CA VAL A 72 -7.83 -13.66 -5.19
C VAL A 72 -6.46 -14.19 -4.80
N VAL A 73 -6.26 -14.41 -3.51
CA VAL A 73 -5.00 -14.89 -2.94
C VAL A 73 -5.07 -16.41 -2.79
N THR A 74 -3.98 -17.12 -3.09
CA THR A 74 -3.90 -18.56 -2.82
C THR A 74 -3.91 -18.80 -1.32
N GLY A 75 -4.64 -19.81 -0.84
CA GLY A 75 -4.69 -20.12 0.59
C GLY A 75 -3.30 -20.48 1.15
N PRO A 76 -3.05 -20.25 2.43
CA PRO A 76 -1.81 -20.66 3.08
C PRO A 76 -1.72 -22.20 3.24
N GLY A 77 -0.48 -22.69 3.23
CA GLY A 77 -0.18 -24.06 3.66
C GLY A 77 -0.39 -24.27 5.17
N ALA A 78 -0.07 -25.47 5.66
CA ALA A 78 -0.13 -25.78 7.08
C ALA A 78 0.78 -24.85 7.89
N SER A 79 0.23 -24.19 8.92
CA SER A 79 0.97 -23.28 9.79
C SER A 79 1.77 -22.20 9.05
N ALA A 80 1.30 -21.78 7.87
CA ALA A 80 1.97 -20.82 6.99
C ALA A 80 1.18 -19.50 6.90
N THR A 81 1.87 -18.47 6.42
CA THR A 81 1.29 -17.17 6.09
C THR A 81 1.47 -16.93 4.61
N VAL A 82 0.47 -16.32 3.98
CA VAL A 82 0.54 -15.79 2.62
C VAL A 82 0.09 -14.34 2.67
N GLU A 83 0.60 -13.54 1.74
CA GLU A 83 0.31 -12.11 1.63
C GLU A 83 -0.39 -11.82 0.31
N SER A 84 -1.22 -10.78 0.30
CA SER A 84 -1.76 -10.22 -0.94
C SER A 84 -0.67 -9.49 -1.71
N ALA A 85 -0.77 -9.46 -3.03
CA ALA A 85 0.12 -8.65 -3.86
C ALA A 85 -0.32 -7.18 -3.88
N LYS A 86 -1.64 -6.91 -3.88
CA LYS A 86 -2.17 -5.54 -3.86
C LYS A 86 -2.19 -4.96 -2.45
N TYR A 87 -2.14 -3.64 -2.38
CA TYR A 87 -2.24 -2.87 -1.14
C TYR A 87 -3.67 -2.41 -0.88
N PHE A 88 -4.21 -2.72 0.28
CA PHE A 88 -5.56 -2.38 0.71
C PHE A 88 -5.54 -1.31 1.80
N LYS A 89 -6.19 -0.18 1.53
CA LYS A 89 -6.50 0.85 2.54
C LYS A 89 -7.69 0.43 3.41
N THR A 90 -8.66 -0.19 2.78
CA THR A 90 -9.79 -0.82 3.46
C THR A 90 -9.94 -2.25 2.99
N LEU A 91 -10.36 -3.13 3.91
CA LEU A 91 -10.72 -4.52 3.63
C LEU A 91 -12.15 -4.73 4.13
N THR A 92 -13.07 -4.98 3.20
CA THR A 92 -14.50 -5.12 3.49
C THR A 92 -14.97 -6.57 3.47
N SER A 93 -14.24 -7.45 2.80
CA SER A 93 -14.53 -8.89 2.76
C SER A 93 -13.25 -9.69 2.56
N ALA A 94 -13.17 -10.81 3.29
CA ALA A 94 -12.25 -11.90 3.02
C ALA A 94 -13.06 -13.20 3.00
N THR A 95 -13.16 -13.85 1.84
CA THR A 95 -14.02 -15.04 1.67
C THR A 95 -13.22 -16.20 1.08
N PRO A 96 -13.07 -17.33 1.79
CA PRO A 96 -12.42 -18.50 1.22
C PRO A 96 -13.30 -19.15 0.14
N SER A 97 -12.71 -19.71 -0.91
CA SER A 97 -13.43 -20.36 -2.01
C SER A 97 -14.15 -21.65 -1.60
N ALA A 98 -13.79 -22.22 -0.44
CA ALA A 98 -14.50 -23.30 0.22
C ALA A 98 -14.29 -23.20 1.73
N THR A 99 -15.15 -23.83 2.52
CA THR A 99 -14.98 -23.87 3.98
C THR A 99 -13.60 -24.39 4.40
N ILE A 100 -13.01 -23.76 5.42
CA ILE A 100 -11.84 -24.26 6.15
C ILE A 100 -12.23 -25.15 7.34
N GLY A 101 -13.53 -25.39 7.55
CA GLY A 101 -14.02 -26.23 8.63
C GLY A 101 -13.85 -25.58 10.00
N ALA A 102 -13.31 -26.34 10.96
CA ALA A 102 -13.01 -25.88 12.31
C ALA A 102 -11.58 -25.31 12.46
N ASP A 103 -10.79 -25.32 11.38
CA ASP A 103 -9.48 -24.67 11.37
C ASP A 103 -9.62 -23.16 11.48
N THR A 104 -8.61 -22.53 12.05
CA THR A 104 -8.58 -21.09 12.35
C THR A 104 -7.57 -20.38 11.48
N PHE A 105 -8.01 -19.29 10.86
CA PHE A 105 -7.13 -18.33 10.18
C PHE A 105 -7.12 -17.00 10.95
N ASP A 106 -6.01 -16.30 10.87
CA ASP A 106 -5.87 -14.90 11.28
C ASP A 106 -5.73 -14.02 10.02
N ILE A 107 -6.43 -12.88 10.00
CA ILE A 107 -6.42 -11.92 8.89
C ILE A 107 -5.89 -10.59 9.40
N GLY A 108 -4.88 -10.07 8.72
CA GLY A 108 -4.10 -8.95 9.20
C GLY A 108 -3.45 -8.13 8.10
N TRP A 109 -2.45 -7.35 8.47
CA TRP A 109 -1.63 -6.56 7.57
C TRP A 109 -0.16 -6.64 7.96
N VAL A 110 0.71 -6.40 6.98
CA VAL A 110 2.16 -6.48 7.08
C VAL A 110 2.82 -5.08 7.14
N ASP A 111 4.14 -5.03 7.29
CA ASP A 111 4.95 -3.81 7.39
C ASP A 111 5.30 -3.18 6.03
N GLU A 112 4.67 -3.63 4.96
CA GLU A 112 4.67 -2.99 3.65
C GLU A 112 3.43 -2.09 3.50
N PHE A 113 3.65 -0.87 3.02
CA PHE A 113 2.55 0.05 2.73
C PHE A 113 2.82 0.92 1.51
N VAL A 114 1.75 1.49 0.96
CA VAL A 114 1.82 2.57 -0.02
C VAL A 114 0.93 3.74 0.39
N SER A 115 1.40 4.94 0.10
CA SER A 115 0.61 6.15 0.30
C SER A 115 -0.44 6.32 -0.79
N HIS A 116 -1.39 7.22 -0.54
CA HIS A 116 -2.21 7.76 -1.62
C HIS A 116 -1.33 8.40 -2.71
N THR A 117 -1.85 8.48 -3.91
CA THR A 117 -1.22 9.17 -5.04
C THR A 117 -1.09 10.66 -4.75
N ILE A 118 0.10 11.23 -4.93
CA ILE A 118 0.40 12.65 -4.75
C ILE A 118 0.61 13.29 -6.13
N PRO A 119 -0.35 14.08 -6.65
CA PRO A 119 -0.21 14.74 -7.94
C PRO A 119 0.87 15.83 -7.91
N LEU A 120 1.68 15.85 -8.96
CA LEU A 120 2.70 16.86 -9.21
C LEU A 120 2.26 17.81 -10.32
N ASN A 121 2.78 19.03 -10.29
CA ASN A 121 2.76 19.93 -11.45
C ASN A 121 3.65 19.41 -12.57
N TRP A 122 3.07 18.63 -13.48
CA TRP A 122 3.75 18.06 -14.65
C TRP A 122 4.25 19.10 -15.66
N ARG A 123 3.78 20.35 -15.57
CA ARG A 123 4.19 21.44 -16.48
C ARG A 123 5.47 22.14 -16.02
N ALA A 124 5.99 21.82 -14.84
CA ALA A 124 7.26 22.35 -14.38
C ALA A 124 8.41 21.73 -15.20
N HIS A 125 9.31 22.57 -15.73
CA HIS A 125 10.50 22.11 -16.44
C HIS A 125 11.66 21.72 -15.50
N THR A 126 11.49 22.00 -14.22
CA THR A 126 12.40 21.64 -13.15
C THR A 126 11.78 20.52 -12.32
N PRO A 127 12.57 19.51 -11.90
CA PRO A 127 12.08 18.48 -11.00
C PRO A 127 11.53 19.07 -9.70
N ALA A 128 10.63 18.32 -9.06
CA ALA A 128 10.20 18.68 -7.72
C ALA A 128 11.29 18.31 -6.71
N THR A 129 11.54 19.17 -5.73
CA THR A 129 12.41 18.86 -4.60
C THR A 129 11.58 18.22 -3.50
N VAL A 130 12.03 17.05 -3.05
CA VAL A 130 11.40 16.29 -1.96
C VAL A 130 12.34 16.24 -0.77
N GLN A 131 11.81 16.59 0.39
CA GLN A 131 12.44 16.34 1.68
C GLN A 131 11.67 15.21 2.36
N VAL A 132 12.39 14.20 2.82
CA VAL A 132 11.86 13.14 3.67
C VAL A 132 12.58 13.20 5.00
N VAL A 133 11.83 13.31 6.09
CA VAL A 133 12.35 13.21 7.47
C VAL A 133 11.86 11.90 8.05
N VAL A 134 12.81 11.07 8.44
CA VAL A 134 12.60 9.74 9.02
C VAL A 134 12.72 9.82 10.53
N THR A 135 11.73 9.27 11.23
CA THR A 135 11.82 8.91 12.65
C THR A 135 11.66 7.40 12.79
N GLY A 136 12.45 6.75 13.65
CA GLY A 136 12.43 5.29 13.80
C GLY A 136 13.20 4.56 12.70
N THR A 137 12.85 3.29 12.46
CA THR A 137 13.47 2.46 11.41
C THR A 137 12.44 2.16 10.33
N ILE A 138 12.70 2.63 9.11
CA ILE A 138 11.86 2.39 7.94
C ILE A 138 12.73 2.33 6.70
N ASN A 139 12.43 1.39 5.81
CA ASN A 139 12.94 1.37 4.44
C ASN A 139 11.84 1.87 3.52
N PHE A 140 12.15 2.86 2.68
CA PHE A 140 11.17 3.45 1.78
C PHE A 140 11.74 3.71 0.38
N ASP A 141 10.83 3.69 -0.59
CA ASP A 141 11.01 4.21 -1.93
C ASP A 141 10.07 5.39 -2.17
N ILE A 142 10.44 6.27 -3.10
CA ILE A 142 9.45 7.11 -3.79
C ILE A 142 9.33 6.57 -5.20
N GLU A 143 8.12 6.23 -5.60
CA GLU A 143 7.81 5.84 -6.97
C GLU A 143 7.14 7.00 -7.70
N GLY A 144 7.49 7.17 -8.98
CA GLY A 144 6.90 8.18 -9.86
C GLY A 144 6.19 7.55 -11.06
N THR A 145 5.20 8.27 -11.59
CA THR A 145 4.53 7.90 -12.85
C THR A 145 4.45 9.06 -13.82
N LEU A 146 4.55 8.74 -15.12
CA LEU A 146 4.29 9.66 -16.23
C LEU A 146 2.85 9.58 -16.74
N GLN A 147 2.07 8.61 -16.26
CA GLN A 147 0.66 8.48 -16.63
C GLN A 147 -0.15 9.62 -16.03
N ASP A 148 -1.19 10.01 -16.75
CA ASP A 148 -2.02 11.13 -16.33
C ASP A 148 -3.03 10.67 -15.27
N VAL A 149 -2.69 10.93 -14.01
CA VAL A 149 -3.54 10.64 -12.86
C VAL A 149 -4.53 11.77 -12.54
N GLN A 150 -4.43 12.91 -13.24
CA GLN A 150 -5.20 14.12 -12.95
C GLN A 150 -6.52 14.19 -13.71
N VAL A 151 -6.70 13.34 -14.72
CA VAL A 151 -7.96 13.20 -15.47
C VAL A 151 -8.46 11.77 -15.43
N THR A 152 -9.77 11.63 -15.21
CA THR A 152 -10.48 10.36 -15.39
C THR A 152 -10.51 10.04 -16.88
N HIS A 153 -9.75 9.05 -17.32
CA HIS A 153 -9.73 8.64 -18.71
C HIS A 153 -11.00 7.82 -19.02
N ALA A 154 -11.69 8.17 -20.11
CA ALA A 154 -12.63 7.25 -20.73
C ALA A 154 -11.85 6.06 -21.34
N ALA A 155 -12.48 4.89 -21.41
CA ALA A 155 -11.89 3.68 -22.00
C ALA A 155 -11.21 3.97 -23.36
N PRO A 156 -10.06 3.35 -23.67
CA PRO A 156 -9.56 2.09 -23.09
C PRO A 156 -8.56 2.22 -21.93
N PHE A 157 -8.18 3.43 -21.51
CA PHE A 157 -7.15 3.65 -20.48
C PHE A 157 -7.75 4.02 -19.12
N ALA A 158 -8.78 3.30 -18.67
CA ALA A 158 -9.37 3.56 -17.36
C ALA A 158 -8.45 3.04 -16.24
N ILE A 159 -7.95 3.95 -15.40
CA ILE A 159 -7.25 3.61 -14.16
C ILE A 159 -8.33 3.20 -13.16
N SER A 160 -8.46 1.89 -12.90
CA SER A 160 -9.51 1.34 -12.05
C SER A 160 -9.07 1.20 -10.60
N ASP A 161 -7.78 0.93 -10.38
CA ASP A 161 -7.10 1.00 -9.08
C ASP A 161 -5.69 1.61 -9.23
N GLN A 162 -5.00 1.86 -8.12
CA GLN A 162 -3.65 2.43 -8.10
C GLN A 162 -2.61 1.47 -8.72
N GLU A 163 -2.86 0.16 -8.68
CA GLU A 163 -1.97 -0.87 -9.21
C GLU A 163 -2.05 -1.00 -10.75
N ASP A 164 -3.09 -0.46 -11.38
CA ASP A 164 -3.17 -0.28 -12.84
C ASP A 164 -2.18 0.78 -13.37
N ILE A 165 -1.64 1.63 -12.48
CA ILE A 165 -0.66 2.66 -12.84
C ILE A 165 0.73 2.01 -12.86
N ALA A 166 1.48 2.27 -13.93
CA ALA A 166 2.89 1.97 -14.01
C ALA A 166 3.68 2.93 -13.11
N TRP A 167 4.07 2.42 -11.96
CA TRP A 167 4.95 3.05 -10.99
C TRP A 167 6.40 2.59 -11.24
N PHE A 168 7.33 3.52 -11.04
CA PHE A 168 8.75 3.27 -11.19
C PHE A 168 9.50 3.95 -10.05
N ASP A 169 10.44 3.23 -9.44
CA ASP A 169 11.32 3.78 -8.40
C ASP A 169 12.07 5.01 -8.92
N ASP A 170 12.02 6.09 -8.14
CA ASP A 170 12.87 7.25 -8.35
C ASP A 170 14.30 6.90 -7.90
N ALA A 171 15.26 7.13 -8.81
CA ALA A 171 16.65 6.74 -8.58
C ALA A 171 17.29 7.44 -7.36
N ASN A 172 16.82 8.62 -6.98
CA ASN A 172 17.35 9.36 -5.84
C ASN A 172 16.71 8.93 -4.51
N PHE A 173 15.54 8.29 -4.56
CA PHE A 173 14.76 7.90 -3.38
C PHE A 173 14.57 6.39 -3.24
N THR A 174 15.27 5.55 -4.01
CA THR A 174 15.15 4.10 -3.86
C THR A 174 15.92 3.54 -2.66
N GLY A 175 15.26 2.67 -1.87
CA GLY A 175 15.76 1.87 -0.76
C GLY A 175 16.32 2.71 0.37
N LYS A 176 15.76 3.91 0.61
CA LYS A 176 16.29 4.86 1.59
C LYS A 176 15.81 4.48 3.00
N THR A 177 16.67 4.77 3.97
CA THR A 177 16.42 4.48 5.38
C THR A 177 16.70 5.66 6.31
N ALA A 178 17.18 6.77 5.76
CA ALA A 178 17.56 7.96 6.49
C ALA A 178 16.89 9.19 5.90
N SER A 179 16.73 10.23 6.71
CA SER A 179 16.25 11.54 6.25
C SER A 179 17.15 12.07 5.13
N LEU A 180 16.53 12.57 4.07
CA LEU A 180 17.24 13.20 2.96
C LEU A 180 16.44 14.33 2.33
N VAL A 181 17.13 15.14 1.55
CA VAL A 181 16.53 16.13 0.66
C VAL A 181 17.21 15.99 -0.69
N ASP A 182 16.43 15.77 -1.73
CA ASP A 182 16.94 15.72 -3.10
C ASP A 182 15.84 16.12 -4.09
N ASP A 183 16.25 16.39 -5.32
CA ASP A 183 15.32 16.52 -6.44
C ASP A 183 14.90 15.13 -6.92
N LEU A 184 13.68 15.00 -7.43
CA LEU A 184 13.29 13.81 -8.18
C LEU A 184 14.23 13.64 -9.38
N ALA A 185 14.64 12.40 -9.66
CA ALA A 185 15.65 12.09 -10.66
C ALA A 185 15.24 12.50 -12.08
N LEU A 186 13.93 12.51 -12.35
CA LEU A 186 13.36 12.87 -13.65
C LEU A 186 12.42 14.09 -13.55
N PRO A 187 12.56 15.08 -14.46
CA PRO A 187 11.50 16.06 -14.65
C PRO A 187 10.30 15.41 -15.35
N GLY A 188 9.10 15.92 -15.07
CA GLY A 188 7.88 15.52 -15.79
C GLY A 188 7.06 14.40 -15.16
N TYR A 189 7.47 13.85 -14.01
CA TYR A 189 6.56 13.03 -13.20
C TYR A 189 5.25 13.77 -12.97
N ARG A 190 4.15 13.07 -13.25
CA ARG A 190 2.79 13.60 -13.08
C ARG A 190 2.25 13.35 -11.69
N ALA A 191 2.71 12.29 -11.05
CA ALA A 191 2.47 12.00 -9.65
C ALA A 191 3.57 11.11 -9.08
N ILE A 192 3.62 11.09 -7.76
CA ILE A 192 4.43 10.18 -6.97
C ILE A 192 3.57 9.45 -5.94
N ARG A 193 4.06 8.32 -5.43
CA ARG A 193 3.61 7.72 -4.18
C ARG A 193 4.82 7.32 -3.35
N LEU A 194 4.61 7.26 -2.05
CA LEU A 194 5.59 6.71 -1.11
C LEU A 194 5.30 5.23 -0.92
N VAL A 195 6.36 4.41 -0.93
CA VAL A 195 6.29 2.98 -0.63
C VAL A 195 7.15 2.73 0.60
N GLY A 196 6.57 2.17 1.66
CA GLY A 196 7.32 1.60 2.77
C GLY A 196 7.55 0.12 2.50
N ASN A 197 8.81 -0.29 2.34
CA ASN A 197 9.18 -1.69 2.08
C ASN A 197 9.30 -2.53 3.35
N SER A 198 9.51 -1.87 4.49
CA SER A 198 9.50 -2.47 5.83
C SER A 198 9.67 -1.37 6.86
N TYR A 199 9.12 -1.56 8.06
CA TYR A 199 9.31 -0.62 9.17
C TYR A 199 9.19 -1.31 10.53
N SER A 200 9.82 -0.71 11.53
CA SER A 200 9.63 -1.08 12.93
C SER A 200 8.51 -0.27 13.57
N SER A 201 7.90 -0.79 14.63
CA SER A 201 6.91 -0.07 15.43
C SER A 201 7.36 1.34 15.80
N GLY A 202 6.46 2.31 15.62
CA GLY A 202 6.70 3.74 15.88
C GLY A 202 7.60 4.44 14.88
N ALA A 203 7.80 3.90 13.68
CA ALA A 203 8.42 4.63 12.58
C ALA A 203 7.46 5.67 11.99
N GLU A 204 7.99 6.81 11.54
CA GLU A 204 7.23 7.90 10.96
C GLU A 204 7.99 8.50 9.77
N LEU A 205 7.24 8.97 8.76
CA LEU A 205 7.78 9.68 7.59
C LEU A 205 7.07 11.01 7.37
N GLN A 206 7.83 12.09 7.51
CA GLN A 206 7.39 13.43 7.13
C GLN A 206 7.92 13.79 5.75
N VAL A 207 7.01 13.97 4.79
CA VAL A 207 7.35 14.30 3.41
C VAL A 207 6.95 15.73 3.10
N LEU A 208 7.93 16.54 2.72
CA LEU A 208 7.73 17.90 2.25
C LEU A 208 8.09 17.98 0.76
N LEU A 209 7.19 18.56 -0.02
CA LEU A 209 7.35 18.72 -1.46
C LEU A 209 7.32 20.19 -1.84
N THR A 210 8.29 20.61 -2.64
CA THR A 210 8.27 21.91 -3.31
C THR A 210 8.41 21.73 -4.81
N GLN A 211 7.65 22.52 -5.57
CA GLN A 211 7.76 22.55 -7.02
C GLN A 211 8.16 23.96 -7.43
N PRO A 212 9.26 24.13 -8.18
CA PRO A 212 9.60 25.44 -8.71
C PRO A 212 8.52 25.86 -9.72
N THR A 213 8.03 27.08 -9.60
CA THR A 213 7.21 27.67 -10.67
C THR A 213 8.07 28.02 -11.84
N ASN A 214 7.62 27.70 -13.06
CA ASN A 214 8.16 28.31 -14.25
C ASN A 214 8.00 29.84 -14.09
N ALA A 215 9.12 30.55 -14.06
CA ALA A 215 9.14 32.01 -14.20
C ALA A 215 8.79 32.39 -15.65
#